data_AF-A0AAW6TX85-F1
#
_entry.id   AF-A0AAW6TX85-F1
#
_cell.length_a   1.000
_cell.length_b   1.000
_cell.length_c   1.000
_cell.angle_alpha   90.00
_cell.angle_beta   90.00
_cell.angle_gamma   90.00
#
_symmetry.space_group_name_H-M   'P 1'
#
loop_
_entity.id
_entity.type
_entity.pdbx_description
1 polymer ?
#
loop_
_entity_poly.entity_id
_entity_poly.type
_entity_poly.pdbx_seq_one_letter_code
_entity_poly.pdbx_strand_id
1 'polypeptide(L)'
;MTFHRRVYWANQYGCCAPLDAWLGLTQKYSQGVREMIARLGLDSSYRKGTEDLKRLAQIDLSYQTFRQVFQREGQKVRQAQQTEAYGPTFTAQDCRRRAEDPTCLITGADGFHVPLITDSEQRKRRNHAKRRRRKLRRQGHRLKALPPRPRGADQKWKEAKLVTFYDPGNAHRYTAATTGNHQALGRLMRRHAAQLQLDQADRKYSVTDGAEWISNQYQQQLPMLDARILDYFHLKDQMIKCGKVLYGEGATEAAEWRNALCTTLCQSGPLEVVTELGLFAKNRRGRKRQAIQTLQGYMGKRLEMLDYPRFLAEGFQIGSGPTESQCKSLAARLKGRGRRWNPSGIDAHMAIDCLHHNSKQWTTYWPKTPTP
;
A
#
# COMPACT_ATOMS: atom_id res chain seq x y z
N MET A 1 -8.82 -27.48 25.96
CA MET A 1 -9.20 -28.85 25.56
C MET A 1 -8.02 -29.47 24.81
N THR A 2 -7.54 -30.62 25.27
CA THR A 2 -6.43 -31.34 24.62
C THR A 2 -7.04 -32.53 23.89
N PHE A 3 -6.74 -32.70 22.61
CA PHE A 3 -7.22 -33.82 21.82
C PHE A 3 -6.05 -34.75 21.47
N HIS A 4 -6.29 -36.05 21.52
CA HIS A 4 -5.36 -37.04 20.98
C HIS A 4 -5.83 -37.42 19.58
N ARG A 5 -4.90 -37.37 18.61
CA ARG A 5 -5.15 -37.81 17.24
C ARG A 5 -4.37 -39.07 16.93
N ARG A 6 -4.99 -40.01 16.23
CA ARG A 6 -4.26 -41.13 15.62
C ARG A 6 -3.71 -40.70 14.27
N VAL A 7 -2.45 -41.02 14.03
CA VAL A 7 -1.78 -40.83 12.74
C VAL A 7 -1.63 -42.20 12.11
N TYR A 8 -2.19 -42.36 10.93
CA TYR A 8 -2.03 -43.56 10.11
C TYR A 8 -0.93 -43.29 9.08
N TRP A 9 -0.23 -44.34 8.67
CA TRP A 9 0.79 -44.25 7.64
C TRP A 9 0.72 -45.45 6.72
N ALA A 10 0.86 -45.23 5.42
CA ALA A 10 0.98 -46.27 4.41
C ALA A 10 1.95 -45.82 3.30
N ASN A 11 2.69 -46.76 2.72
CA ASN A 11 3.65 -46.49 1.64
C ASN A 11 3.03 -45.74 0.45
N GLN A 12 1.76 -46.01 0.12
CA GLN A 12 1.06 -45.37 -1.01
C GLN A 12 0.57 -43.95 -0.72
N TYR A 13 0.27 -43.60 0.54
CA TYR A 13 -0.46 -42.37 0.89
C TYR A 13 0.28 -41.46 1.88
N GLY A 14 1.42 -41.88 2.43
CA GLY A 14 2.16 -41.15 3.45
C GLY A 14 1.43 -41.14 4.80
N CYS A 15 1.69 -40.10 5.62
CA CYS A 15 1.01 -39.93 6.91
C CYS A 15 -0.34 -39.23 6.74
N CYS A 16 -1.41 -39.78 7.31
CA CYS A 16 -2.71 -39.11 7.42
C CYS A 16 -3.24 -39.10 8.86
N ALA A 17 -3.95 -38.04 9.22
CA ALA A 17 -4.64 -37.93 10.51
C ALA A 17 -6.10 -37.54 10.23
N PRO A 18 -7.06 -38.49 10.20
CA PRO A 18 -8.46 -38.21 9.87
C PRO A 18 -9.08 -37.14 10.77
N LEU A 19 -8.69 -37.08 12.04
CA LEU A 19 -9.14 -36.03 12.96
C LEU A 19 -8.69 -34.63 12.50
N ASP A 20 -7.53 -34.50 11.86
CA ASP A 20 -7.09 -33.22 11.30
C ASP A 20 -8.00 -32.80 10.14
N ALA A 21 -8.37 -33.73 9.26
CA ALA A 21 -9.31 -33.45 8.17
C ALA A 21 -10.69 -33.04 8.70
N TRP A 22 -11.20 -33.77 9.70
CA TRP A 22 -12.48 -33.46 10.36
C TRP A 22 -12.48 -32.10 11.06
N LEU A 23 -11.34 -31.71 11.66
CA LEU A 23 -11.15 -30.39 12.29
C LEU A 23 -10.72 -29.29 11.30
N GLY A 24 -10.66 -29.58 9.99
CA GLY A 24 -10.20 -28.62 8.97
C GLY A 24 -8.73 -28.19 9.13
N LEU A 25 -7.92 -28.97 9.84
CA LEU A 25 -6.50 -28.72 10.10
C LEU A 25 -5.66 -29.18 8.89
N THR A 26 -5.49 -28.30 7.92
CA THR A 26 -4.59 -28.54 6.77
C THR A 26 -3.10 -28.35 7.13
N GLN A 27 -2.81 -27.78 8.29
CA GLN A 27 -1.48 -27.35 8.71
C GLN A 27 -1.36 -27.38 10.23
N LYS A 28 -0.14 -27.15 10.74
CA LYS A 28 0.16 -27.05 12.17
C LYS A 28 -0.76 -26.10 12.96
N TYR A 29 -1.29 -25.06 12.32
CA TYR A 29 -2.23 -24.11 12.91
C TYR A 29 -3.52 -24.10 12.09
N SER A 30 -4.67 -24.13 12.78
CA SER A 30 -5.98 -24.09 12.14
C SER A 30 -6.14 -22.81 11.31
N GLN A 31 -7.10 -22.82 10.37
CA GLN A 31 -7.44 -21.63 9.61
C GLN A 31 -7.79 -20.45 10.53
N GLY A 32 -8.66 -20.66 11.52
CA GLY A 32 -9.06 -19.61 12.46
C GLY A 32 -7.87 -19.03 13.24
N VAL A 33 -6.91 -19.85 13.68
CA VAL A 33 -5.69 -19.34 14.35
C VAL A 33 -4.85 -18.51 13.40
N ARG A 34 -4.68 -18.94 12.15
CA ARG A 34 -3.93 -18.18 11.14
C ARG A 34 -4.61 -16.86 10.79
N GLU A 35 -5.94 -16.85 10.66
CA GLU A 35 -6.73 -15.64 10.43
C GLU A 35 -6.59 -14.67 11.61
N MET A 36 -6.75 -15.14 12.86
CA MET A 36 -6.58 -14.31 14.06
C MET A 36 -5.18 -13.68 14.12
N ILE A 37 -4.13 -14.46 13.84
CA ILE A 37 -2.76 -13.96 13.77
C ILE A 37 -2.62 -12.91 12.67
N ALA A 38 -3.21 -13.14 11.50
CA ALA A 38 -3.17 -12.20 10.38
C ALA A 38 -3.86 -10.89 10.74
N ARG A 39 -5.05 -10.90 11.38
CA ARG A 39 -5.74 -9.69 11.86
C ARG A 39 -4.91 -8.93 12.90
N LEU A 40 -4.54 -9.60 14.00
CA LEU A 40 -3.83 -8.97 15.11
C LEU A 40 -2.44 -8.42 14.72
N GLY A 41 -1.81 -9.03 13.71
CA GLY A 41 -0.52 -8.60 13.19
C GLY A 41 -0.56 -7.35 12.31
N LEU A 42 -1.74 -6.92 11.84
CA LEU A 42 -1.92 -5.69 11.08
C LEU A 42 -1.77 -4.45 11.96
N ASP A 43 -2.48 -4.41 13.08
CA ASP A 43 -2.62 -3.17 13.86
C ASP A 43 -1.53 -3.01 14.94
N SER A 44 -0.94 -4.12 15.38
CA SER A 44 -0.12 -4.15 16.59
C SER A 44 1.29 -4.73 16.38
N SER A 45 2.17 -4.49 17.35
CA SER A 45 3.45 -5.20 17.39
C SER A 45 3.20 -6.71 17.57
N TYR A 46 4.04 -7.57 17.00
CA TYR A 46 3.85 -9.03 17.15
C TYR A 46 3.87 -9.50 18.61
N ARG A 47 4.47 -8.74 19.54
CA ARG A 47 4.42 -9.03 20.98
C ARG A 47 3.03 -8.75 21.53
N LYS A 48 2.52 -7.55 21.28
CA LYS A 48 1.17 -7.15 21.68
C LYS A 48 0.11 -8.09 21.06
N GLY A 49 0.18 -8.36 19.76
CA GLY A 49 -0.74 -9.32 19.13
C GLY A 49 -0.65 -10.74 19.70
N THR A 50 0.50 -11.14 20.26
CA THR A 50 0.63 -12.42 20.98
C THR A 50 -0.03 -12.36 22.37
N GLU A 51 0.14 -11.26 23.09
CA GLU A 51 -0.51 -11.00 24.38
C GLU A 51 -2.04 -10.98 24.23
N ASP A 52 -2.53 -10.28 23.20
CA ASP A 52 -3.96 -10.19 22.86
C ASP A 52 -4.53 -11.56 22.46
N LEU A 53 -3.80 -12.32 21.64
CA LEU A 53 -4.19 -13.69 21.25
C LEU A 53 -4.31 -14.62 22.46
N LYS A 54 -3.37 -14.52 23.41
CA LYS A 54 -3.41 -15.27 24.67
C LYS A 54 -4.58 -14.83 25.55
N ARG A 55 -4.82 -13.52 25.66
CA ARG A 55 -5.85 -12.98 26.55
C ARG A 55 -7.26 -13.26 26.03
N LEU A 56 -7.50 -13.07 24.73
CA LEU A 56 -8.84 -13.10 24.14
C LEU A 56 -9.22 -14.49 23.62
N ALA A 57 -8.26 -15.25 23.10
CA ALA A 57 -8.51 -16.56 22.49
C ALA A 57 -7.86 -17.73 23.25
N GLN A 58 -7.19 -17.47 24.39
CA GLN A 58 -6.51 -18.47 25.21
C GLN A 58 -5.45 -19.29 24.46
N ILE A 59 -4.92 -18.75 23.36
CA ILE A 59 -3.89 -19.38 22.54
C ILE A 59 -2.53 -18.80 22.92
N ASP A 60 -1.71 -19.61 23.59
CA ASP A 60 -0.36 -19.23 23.99
C ASP A 60 0.66 -19.58 22.89
N LEU A 61 1.28 -18.55 22.30
CA LEU A 61 2.33 -18.67 21.30
C LEU A 61 3.50 -17.77 21.66
N SER A 62 4.70 -18.09 21.16
CA SER A 62 5.79 -17.13 21.21
C SER A 62 5.61 -16.04 20.15
N TYR A 63 6.07 -14.81 20.42
CA TYR A 63 6.08 -13.74 19.42
C TYR A 63 6.83 -14.11 18.12
N GLN A 64 7.80 -15.03 18.21
CA GLN A 64 8.55 -15.51 17.04
C GLN A 64 7.67 -16.41 16.18
N THR A 65 6.90 -17.28 16.80
CA THR A 65 5.92 -18.15 16.15
C THR A 65 4.83 -17.30 15.49
N PHE A 66 4.26 -16.34 16.23
CA PHE A 66 3.28 -15.39 15.70
C PHE A 66 3.80 -14.70 14.44
N ARG A 67 5.01 -14.11 14.51
CA ARG A 67 5.64 -13.45 13.37
C ARG A 67 5.83 -14.39 12.19
N GLN A 68 6.30 -15.62 12.42
CA GLN A 68 6.55 -16.59 11.35
C GLN A 68 5.25 -16.99 10.65
N VAL A 69 4.19 -17.23 11.41
CA VAL A 69 2.87 -17.55 10.84
C VAL A 69 2.35 -16.36 10.04
N PHE A 70 2.35 -15.15 10.61
CA PHE A 70 1.94 -13.92 9.91
C PHE A 70 2.71 -13.74 8.58
N GLN A 71 4.04 -13.81 8.61
CA GLN A 71 4.86 -13.60 7.42
C GLN A 71 4.66 -14.69 6.38
N ARG A 72 4.46 -15.95 6.80
CA ARG A 72 4.17 -17.06 5.90
C ARG A 72 2.82 -16.87 5.20
N GLU A 73 1.78 -16.46 5.93
CA GLU A 73 0.48 -16.18 5.31
C GLU A 73 0.57 -15.01 4.32
N GLY A 74 1.28 -13.93 4.66
CA GLY A 74 1.49 -12.84 3.71
C GLY A 74 2.27 -13.24 2.46
N GLN A 75 3.22 -14.17 2.58
CA GLN A 75 3.91 -14.75 1.42
C GLN A 75 2.97 -15.59 0.55
N LYS A 76 2.04 -16.35 1.15
CA LYS A 76 1.03 -17.10 0.40
C LYS A 76 0.08 -16.19 -0.35
N VAL A 77 -0.42 -15.13 0.29
CA VAL A 77 -1.28 -14.12 -0.36
C VAL A 77 -0.55 -13.51 -1.55
N ARG A 78 0.71 -13.10 -1.35
CA ARG A 78 1.53 -12.53 -2.43
C ARG A 78 1.76 -13.52 -3.58
N GLN A 79 2.03 -14.79 -3.27
CA GLN A 79 2.20 -15.83 -4.28
C GLN A 79 0.90 -16.04 -5.06
N ALA A 80 -0.25 -16.16 -4.37
CA ALA A 80 -1.55 -16.35 -4.99
C ALA A 80 -1.91 -15.19 -5.94
N GLN A 81 -1.63 -13.95 -5.53
CA GLN A 81 -1.80 -12.74 -6.37
C GLN A 81 -0.86 -12.73 -7.58
N GLN A 82 0.36 -13.27 -7.45
CA GLN A 82 1.32 -13.35 -8.55
C GLN A 82 0.95 -14.43 -9.57
N THR A 83 0.37 -15.54 -9.12
CA THR A 83 -0.07 -16.67 -9.95
C THR A 83 -1.51 -16.52 -10.43
N GLU A 84 -2.17 -15.40 -10.14
CA GLU A 84 -3.57 -15.10 -10.52
C GLU A 84 -4.61 -16.07 -9.96
N ALA A 85 -4.21 -16.97 -9.07
CA ALA A 85 -5.08 -17.83 -8.26
C ALA A 85 -6.00 -17.02 -7.32
N TYR A 86 -5.66 -15.74 -7.09
CA TYR A 86 -6.42 -14.84 -6.24
C TYR A 86 -6.33 -13.41 -6.77
N GLY A 87 -7.47 -12.73 -6.92
CA GLY A 87 -7.57 -11.41 -7.55
C GLY A 87 -8.77 -10.59 -7.05
N PRO A 88 -9.05 -9.44 -7.68
CA PRO A 88 -10.22 -8.61 -7.39
C PRO A 88 -11.53 -9.41 -7.38
N THR A 89 -12.47 -8.99 -6.54
CA THR A 89 -13.79 -9.64 -6.36
C THR A 89 -14.92 -8.89 -7.08
N PHE A 90 -14.55 -7.91 -7.91
CA PHE A 90 -15.42 -7.05 -8.68
C PHE A 90 -14.70 -6.71 -10.00
N THR A 91 -15.46 -6.15 -10.92
CA THR A 91 -15.02 -5.65 -12.23
C THR A 91 -15.53 -4.23 -12.46
N ALA A 92 -15.13 -3.58 -13.55
CA ALA A 92 -15.64 -2.29 -13.96
C ALA A 92 -17.18 -2.24 -14.02
N GLN A 93 -17.83 -3.36 -14.38
CA GLN A 93 -19.29 -3.45 -14.49
C GLN A 93 -20.03 -3.30 -13.14
N ASP A 94 -19.34 -3.55 -12.04
CA ASP A 94 -19.86 -3.35 -10.69
C ASP A 94 -19.73 -1.88 -10.23
N CYS A 95 -18.91 -1.07 -10.92
CA CYS A 95 -18.53 0.28 -10.50
C CYS A 95 -19.48 1.35 -11.03
N ARG A 96 -20.77 1.23 -10.67
CA ARG A 96 -21.83 2.20 -10.99
C ARG A 96 -22.69 2.47 -9.77
N ARG A 97 -23.26 3.67 -9.66
CA ARG A 97 -24.11 4.04 -8.51
C ARG A 97 -25.53 3.51 -8.67
N ARG A 98 -26.08 3.56 -9.89
CA ARG A 98 -27.36 2.96 -10.29
C ARG A 98 -27.15 2.10 -11.54
N ALA A 99 -28.15 1.30 -11.91
CA ALA A 99 -28.05 0.38 -13.04
C ALA A 99 -27.85 1.12 -14.38
N GLU A 100 -28.47 2.30 -14.50
CA GLU A 100 -28.46 3.21 -15.64
C GLU A 100 -27.25 4.16 -15.68
N ASP A 101 -26.49 4.28 -14.59
CA ASP A 101 -25.33 5.16 -14.56
C ASP A 101 -24.15 4.53 -15.31
N PRO A 102 -23.32 5.34 -16.01
CA PRO A 102 -22.10 4.83 -16.63
C PRO A 102 -21.17 4.25 -15.57
N THR A 103 -20.53 3.14 -15.91
CA THR A 103 -19.49 2.52 -15.11
C THR A 103 -18.27 3.43 -15.03
N CYS A 104 -17.68 3.55 -13.84
CA CYS A 104 -16.56 4.44 -13.61
C CYS A 104 -15.53 3.80 -12.68
N LEU A 105 -14.31 3.64 -13.19
CA LEU A 105 -13.21 3.09 -12.41
C LEU A 105 -12.03 4.07 -12.41
N ILE A 106 -11.64 4.47 -11.21
CA ILE A 106 -10.57 5.44 -10.96
C ILE A 106 -9.35 4.67 -10.49
N THR A 107 -8.16 5.10 -10.92
CA THR A 107 -6.91 4.50 -10.47
C THR A 107 -5.93 5.54 -9.94
N GLY A 108 -5.18 5.20 -8.89
CA GLY A 108 -4.16 6.07 -8.32
C GLY A 108 -2.94 5.26 -7.93
N ALA A 109 -1.77 5.90 -7.95
CA ALA A 109 -0.51 5.29 -7.53
C ALA A 109 0.24 6.24 -6.61
N ASP A 110 1.01 5.68 -5.69
CA ASP A 110 1.80 6.43 -4.72
C ASP A 110 3.01 5.62 -4.23
N GLY A 111 3.99 6.30 -3.63
CA GLY A 111 5.19 5.75 -3.03
C GLY A 111 5.40 6.21 -1.59
N PHE A 112 5.84 5.30 -0.72
CA PHE A 112 6.19 5.65 0.66
C PHE A 112 7.44 4.92 1.14
N HIS A 113 8.21 5.57 2.01
CA HIS A 113 9.45 5.01 2.54
C HIS A 113 9.23 4.17 3.79
N VAL A 114 9.87 3.00 3.84
CA VAL A 114 9.83 2.04 4.96
C VAL A 114 11.24 1.82 5.52
N PRO A 115 11.42 1.81 6.86
CA PRO A 115 12.71 1.58 7.47
C PRO A 115 13.13 0.10 7.41
N LEU A 116 14.34 -0.16 6.90
CA LEU A 116 14.95 -1.47 6.81
C LEU A 116 15.93 -1.76 7.96
N ILE A 117 16.20 -3.05 8.18
CA ILE A 117 17.32 -3.55 8.95
C ILE A 117 18.52 -3.72 8.01
N THR A 118 19.60 -3.00 8.28
CA THR A 118 20.80 -3.07 7.44
C THR A 118 21.62 -4.35 7.67
N ASP A 119 22.52 -4.71 6.75
CA ASP A 119 23.41 -5.86 6.94
C ASP A 119 24.31 -5.69 8.18
N SER A 120 24.79 -4.47 8.43
CA SER A 120 25.57 -4.16 9.63
C SER A 120 24.77 -4.34 10.91
N GLU A 121 23.49 -3.95 10.94
CA GLU A 121 22.58 -4.22 12.06
C GLU A 121 22.32 -5.71 12.24
N GLN A 122 22.13 -6.46 11.15
CA GLN A 122 21.99 -7.93 11.23
C GLN A 122 23.25 -8.59 11.81
N ARG A 123 24.44 -8.14 11.43
CA ARG A 123 25.71 -8.62 11.99
C ARG A 123 25.80 -8.33 13.49
N LYS A 124 25.47 -7.12 13.92
CA LYS A 124 25.41 -6.75 15.35
C LYS A 124 24.44 -7.65 16.13
N ARG A 125 23.23 -7.85 15.62
CA ARG A 125 22.23 -8.77 16.22
C ARG A 125 22.74 -10.20 16.30
N ARG A 126 23.40 -10.71 15.25
CA ARG A 126 24.00 -12.05 15.23
C ARG A 126 25.10 -12.19 16.29
N ASN A 127 25.96 -11.18 16.42
CA ASN A 127 27.04 -11.18 17.42
C ASN A 127 26.48 -11.17 18.85
N HIS A 128 25.46 -10.36 19.11
CA HIS A 128 24.77 -10.35 20.40
C HIS A 128 24.14 -11.72 20.71
N ALA A 129 23.47 -12.35 19.74
CA ALA A 129 22.93 -13.70 19.91
C ALA A 129 24.01 -14.75 20.19
N LYS A 130 25.16 -14.69 19.50
CA LYS A 130 26.31 -15.56 19.78
C LYS A 130 26.82 -15.37 21.22
N ARG A 131 27.00 -14.11 21.67
CA ARG A 131 27.45 -13.78 23.03
C ARG A 131 26.49 -14.32 24.10
N ARG A 132 25.19 -14.04 23.96
CA ARG A 132 24.15 -14.54 24.89
C ARG A 132 24.16 -16.07 24.99
N ARG A 133 24.29 -16.75 23.86
CA ARG A 133 24.28 -18.23 23.82
C ARG A 133 25.56 -18.85 24.39
N ARG A 134 26.71 -18.18 24.29
CA ARG A 134 27.93 -18.59 25.00
C ARG A 134 27.69 -18.56 26.52
N LYS A 135 27.05 -17.50 27.04
CA LYS A 135 26.67 -17.41 28.47
C LYS A 135 25.73 -18.55 28.89
N LEU A 136 24.66 -18.79 28.13
CA LEU A 136 23.71 -19.88 28.43
C LEU A 136 24.35 -21.27 28.38
N ARG A 137 25.29 -21.52 27.45
CA ARG A 137 26.03 -22.80 27.40
C ARG A 137 26.93 -23.00 28.62
N ARG A 138 27.56 -21.93 29.13
CA ARG A 138 28.33 -21.99 30.39
C ARG A 138 27.44 -22.30 31.60
N GLN A 139 26.14 -21.99 31.52
CA GLN A 139 25.14 -22.32 32.53
C GLN A 139 24.51 -23.72 32.32
N GLY A 140 25.10 -24.58 31.48
CA GLY A 140 24.63 -25.96 31.27
C GLY A 140 23.51 -26.13 30.24
N HIS A 141 22.99 -25.07 29.62
CA HIS A 141 21.91 -25.21 28.65
C HIS A 141 22.39 -25.81 27.31
N ARG A 142 21.78 -26.93 26.88
CA ARG A 142 21.96 -27.50 25.52
C ARG A 142 21.14 -26.71 24.51
N LEU A 143 21.80 -26.07 23.54
CA LEU A 143 21.14 -25.20 22.55
C LEU A 143 21.48 -25.61 21.11
N LYS A 144 20.44 -25.86 20.28
CA LYS A 144 20.52 -26.14 18.83
C LYS A 144 21.28 -25.06 18.06
N ALA A 145 21.98 -25.40 16.99
CA ALA A 145 22.74 -24.44 16.18
C ALA A 145 21.90 -23.21 15.77
N LEU A 146 22.55 -22.04 15.68
CA LEU A 146 21.87 -20.85 15.17
C LEU A 146 21.60 -21.05 13.68
N PRO A 147 20.37 -20.77 13.19
CA PRO A 147 20.10 -20.79 11.76
C PRO A 147 20.99 -19.78 11.03
N PRO A 148 21.11 -19.87 9.69
CA PRO A 148 21.79 -18.87 8.89
C PRO A 148 21.31 -17.45 9.20
N ARG A 149 22.23 -16.47 9.15
CA ARG A 149 21.87 -15.07 9.40
C ARG A 149 21.09 -14.58 8.18
N PRO A 150 19.92 -13.92 8.35
CA PRO A 150 19.26 -13.27 7.23
C PRO A 150 20.17 -12.19 6.63
N ARG A 151 20.21 -12.08 5.30
CA ARG A 151 20.85 -10.96 4.61
C ARG A 151 20.13 -9.67 5.03
N GLY A 152 20.90 -8.66 5.45
CA GLY A 152 20.32 -7.34 5.72
C GLY A 152 20.31 -6.48 4.46
N ALA A 153 19.68 -5.33 4.55
CA ALA A 153 19.65 -4.37 3.46
C ALA A 153 20.93 -3.54 3.37
N ASP A 154 21.25 -3.04 2.19
CA ASP A 154 22.38 -2.14 1.98
C ASP A 154 22.03 -0.70 2.42
N GLN A 155 20.74 -0.34 2.37
CA GLN A 155 20.22 0.97 2.74
C GLN A 155 19.30 0.91 3.95
N LYS A 156 19.15 2.05 4.65
CA LYS A 156 18.29 2.20 5.84
C LYS A 156 16.80 2.34 5.51
N TRP A 157 16.50 2.76 4.29
CA TRP A 157 15.15 3.03 3.82
C TRP A 157 14.96 2.37 2.47
N LYS A 158 13.72 1.99 2.20
CA LYS A 158 13.30 1.50 0.89
C LYS A 158 11.92 2.04 0.58
N GLU A 159 11.76 2.49 -0.64
CA GLU A 159 10.46 2.91 -1.14
C GLU A 159 9.60 1.68 -1.43
N ALA A 160 8.44 1.62 -0.79
CA ALA A 160 7.32 0.80 -1.18
C ALA A 160 6.42 1.61 -2.10
N LYS A 161 5.75 0.92 -3.03
CA LYS A 161 4.85 1.54 -4.01
C LYS A 161 3.52 0.82 -3.99
N LEU A 162 2.45 1.54 -4.27
CA LEU A 162 1.12 0.98 -4.39
C LEU A 162 0.36 1.53 -5.59
N VAL A 163 -0.59 0.74 -6.06
CA VAL A 163 -1.62 1.14 -7.01
C VAL A 163 -2.97 0.77 -6.40
N THR A 164 -3.94 1.68 -6.49
CA THR A 164 -5.30 1.49 -6.01
C THR A 164 -6.26 1.72 -7.17
N PHE A 165 -7.29 0.89 -7.25
CA PHE A 165 -8.43 1.03 -8.14
C PHE A 165 -9.68 1.18 -7.28
N TYR A 166 -10.55 2.12 -7.62
CA TYR A 166 -11.76 2.41 -6.84
C TYR A 166 -12.85 3.05 -7.70
N ASP A 167 -14.10 2.86 -7.31
CA ASP A 167 -15.23 3.58 -7.90
C ASP A 167 -15.43 4.96 -7.22
N PRO A 168 -16.15 5.92 -7.83
CA PRO A 168 -16.34 7.25 -7.27
C PRO A 168 -16.95 7.26 -5.86
N GLY A 169 -17.79 6.27 -5.54
CA GLY A 169 -18.40 6.10 -4.22
C GLY A 169 -17.50 5.39 -3.20
N ASN A 170 -16.36 4.85 -3.63
CA ASN A 170 -15.44 4.03 -2.85
C ASN A 170 -16.13 2.81 -2.19
N ALA A 171 -17.17 2.29 -2.84
CA ALA A 171 -17.84 1.04 -2.45
C ALA A 171 -17.02 -0.18 -2.91
N HIS A 172 -16.37 -0.06 -4.06
CA HIS A 172 -15.46 -1.04 -4.60
C HIS A 172 -14.04 -0.50 -4.58
N ARG A 173 -13.11 -1.25 -4.00
CA ARG A 173 -11.70 -0.87 -3.95
C ARG A 173 -10.78 -2.08 -4.00
N TYR A 174 -9.71 -1.93 -4.76
CA TYR A 174 -8.64 -2.90 -4.85
C TYR A 174 -7.27 -2.20 -4.86
N THR A 175 -6.43 -2.52 -3.89
CA THR A 175 -5.05 -2.04 -3.77
C THR A 175 -4.07 -3.20 -3.90
N ALA A 176 -2.97 -2.96 -4.61
CA ALA A 176 -1.81 -3.83 -4.64
C ALA A 176 -0.55 -3.02 -4.35
N ALA A 177 0.42 -3.62 -3.64
CA ALA A 177 1.64 -2.94 -3.23
C ALA A 177 2.88 -3.82 -3.38
N THR A 178 4.03 -3.19 -3.54
CA THR A 178 5.31 -3.88 -3.74
C THR A 178 6.48 -3.03 -3.24
N THR A 179 7.50 -3.68 -2.69
CA THR A 179 8.82 -3.03 -2.52
C THR A 179 9.70 -3.18 -3.76
N GLY A 180 9.18 -3.66 -4.89
CA GLY A 180 9.89 -3.66 -6.16
C GLY A 180 10.11 -2.24 -6.72
N ASN A 181 10.85 -2.15 -7.83
CA ASN A 181 11.01 -0.90 -8.56
C ASN A 181 9.69 -0.45 -9.23
N HIS A 182 9.70 0.72 -9.86
CA HIS A 182 8.52 1.25 -10.58
C HIS A 182 8.00 0.30 -11.66
N GLN A 183 8.87 -0.46 -12.35
CA GLN A 183 8.46 -1.48 -13.32
C GLN A 183 7.69 -2.63 -12.68
N ALA A 184 8.09 -3.05 -11.47
CA ALA A 184 7.37 -4.08 -10.72
C ALA A 184 5.97 -3.60 -10.34
N LEU A 185 5.81 -2.31 -9.98
CA LEU A 185 4.48 -1.74 -9.76
C LEU A 185 3.69 -1.65 -11.07
N GLY A 186 4.30 -1.20 -12.17
CA GLY A 186 3.64 -1.13 -13.47
C GLY A 186 3.08 -2.47 -13.94
N ARG A 187 3.81 -3.57 -13.72
CA ARG A 187 3.29 -4.92 -13.99
C ARG A 187 2.08 -5.28 -13.13
N LEU A 188 2.08 -4.90 -11.84
CA LEU A 188 0.91 -5.10 -10.98
C LEU A 188 -0.27 -4.25 -11.42
N MET A 189 -0.02 -2.98 -11.78
CA MET A 189 -1.01 -2.05 -12.32
C MET A 189 -1.69 -2.64 -13.55
N ARG A 190 -0.92 -3.07 -14.57
CA ARG A 190 -1.47 -3.68 -15.78
C ARG A 190 -2.26 -4.96 -15.50
N ARG A 191 -1.70 -5.86 -14.69
CA ARG A 191 -2.35 -7.14 -14.34
C ARG A 191 -3.69 -6.90 -13.68
N HIS A 192 -3.74 -6.07 -12.64
CA HIS A 192 -4.96 -5.89 -11.87
C HIS A 192 -5.99 -5.03 -12.62
N ALA A 193 -5.54 -4.08 -13.46
CA ALA A 193 -6.45 -3.39 -14.38
C ALA A 193 -7.14 -4.37 -15.35
N ALA A 194 -6.41 -5.36 -15.88
CA ALA A 194 -6.99 -6.39 -16.74
C ALA A 194 -7.98 -7.30 -15.97
N GLN A 195 -7.64 -7.71 -14.76
CA GLN A 195 -8.55 -8.49 -13.90
C GLN A 195 -9.83 -7.72 -13.52
N LEU A 196 -9.72 -6.40 -13.39
CA LEU A 196 -10.84 -5.50 -13.16
C LEU A 196 -11.61 -5.16 -14.44
N GLN A 197 -11.16 -5.58 -15.62
CA GLN A 197 -11.73 -5.21 -16.91
C GLN A 197 -11.83 -3.69 -17.09
N LEU A 198 -10.79 -2.97 -16.66
CA LEU A 198 -10.75 -1.50 -16.69
C LEU A 198 -11.07 -0.92 -18.08
N ASP A 199 -10.64 -1.59 -19.14
CA ASP A 199 -10.87 -1.22 -20.54
C ASP A 199 -12.36 -1.21 -20.93
N GLN A 200 -13.19 -1.96 -20.22
CA GLN A 200 -14.64 -2.03 -20.44
C GLN A 200 -15.43 -0.99 -19.64
N ALA A 201 -14.76 -0.18 -18.80
CA ALA A 201 -15.42 0.91 -18.08
C ALA A 201 -15.77 2.04 -19.06
N ASP A 202 -16.99 2.58 -18.93
CA ASP A 202 -17.45 3.76 -19.69
C ASP A 202 -16.55 4.97 -19.39
N ARG A 203 -16.12 5.08 -18.12
CA ARG A 203 -15.18 6.10 -17.65
C ARG A 203 -14.02 5.46 -16.90
N LYS A 204 -12.80 5.79 -17.29
CA LYS A 204 -11.56 5.28 -16.69
C LYS A 204 -10.49 6.35 -16.70
N TYR A 205 -10.08 6.82 -15.54
CA TYR A 205 -9.06 7.86 -15.42
C TYR A 205 -8.19 7.65 -14.19
N SER A 206 -7.02 8.30 -14.17
CA SER A 206 -6.12 8.26 -13.02
C SER A 206 -6.09 9.58 -12.25
N VAL A 207 -5.94 9.53 -10.93
CA VAL A 207 -5.62 10.70 -10.09
C VAL A 207 -4.35 10.44 -9.28
N THR A 208 -3.32 11.25 -9.48
CA THR A 208 -1.96 11.01 -8.93
C THR A 208 -1.24 12.30 -8.54
N ASP A 209 -0.16 12.19 -7.76
CA ASP A 209 0.69 13.33 -7.41
C ASP A 209 1.54 13.89 -8.59
N GLY A 210 1.48 13.24 -9.76
CA GLY A 210 2.24 13.64 -10.93
C GLY A 210 3.74 13.41 -10.84
N ALA A 211 4.20 12.49 -10.01
CA ALA A 211 5.58 12.01 -10.05
C ALA A 211 5.91 11.42 -11.43
N GLU A 212 7.10 11.72 -11.96
CA GLU A 212 7.49 11.37 -13.33
C GLU A 212 7.43 9.85 -13.57
N TRP A 213 7.92 9.06 -12.62
CA TRP A 213 7.87 7.60 -12.73
C TRP A 213 6.43 7.06 -12.75
N ILE A 214 5.49 7.71 -12.06
CA ILE A 214 4.07 7.34 -12.05
C ILE A 214 3.45 7.65 -13.40
N SER A 215 3.66 8.87 -13.90
CA SER A 215 3.17 9.29 -15.22
C SER A 215 3.64 8.36 -16.33
N ASN A 216 4.93 8.01 -16.31
CA ASN A 216 5.54 7.07 -17.27
C ASN A 216 4.91 5.67 -17.17
N GLN A 217 4.63 5.18 -15.95
CA GLN A 217 3.95 3.88 -15.81
C GLN A 217 2.50 3.94 -16.30
N TYR A 218 1.73 4.99 -16.03
CA TYR A 218 0.37 5.10 -16.58
C TYR A 218 0.37 5.16 -18.10
N GLN A 219 1.24 5.97 -18.70
CA GLN A 219 1.36 6.06 -20.16
C GLN A 219 1.74 4.72 -20.80
N GLN A 220 2.62 3.95 -20.16
CA GLN A 220 3.07 2.66 -20.67
C GLN A 220 2.06 1.54 -20.44
N GLN A 221 1.45 1.49 -19.25
CA GLN A 221 0.68 0.33 -18.80
C GLN A 221 -0.80 0.47 -19.10
N LEU A 222 -1.34 1.69 -19.02
CA LEU A 222 -2.76 2.01 -19.16
C LEU A 222 -2.96 3.20 -20.12
N PRO A 223 -2.53 3.11 -21.39
CA PRO A 223 -2.70 4.19 -22.37
C PRO A 223 -4.17 4.44 -22.75
N MET A 224 -5.08 3.53 -22.40
CA MET A 224 -6.52 3.64 -22.69
C MET A 224 -7.29 4.55 -21.72
N LEU A 225 -6.63 5.15 -20.72
CA LEU A 225 -7.30 6.04 -19.77
C LEU A 225 -7.80 7.31 -20.48
N ASP A 226 -9.03 7.71 -20.18
CA ASP A 226 -9.68 8.89 -20.75
C ASP A 226 -9.03 10.19 -20.24
N ALA A 227 -8.44 10.14 -19.04
CA ALA A 227 -7.68 11.24 -18.45
C ALA A 227 -6.60 10.77 -17.46
N ARG A 228 -5.56 11.60 -17.32
CA ARG A 228 -4.52 11.48 -16.29
C ARG A 228 -4.49 12.77 -15.48
N ILE A 229 -5.12 12.77 -14.32
CA ILE A 229 -5.40 13.98 -13.53
C ILE A 229 -4.30 14.16 -12.47
N LEU A 230 -3.82 15.39 -12.31
CA LEU A 230 -2.97 15.77 -11.19
C LEU A 230 -3.85 15.98 -9.95
N ASP A 231 -3.42 15.45 -8.81
CA ASP A 231 -4.10 15.65 -7.55
C ASP A 231 -4.15 17.15 -7.20
N TYR A 232 -5.37 17.66 -7.05
CA TYR A 232 -5.65 19.05 -6.71
C TYR A 232 -4.98 19.49 -5.39
N PHE A 233 -5.03 18.68 -4.34
CA PHE A 233 -4.43 19.00 -3.05
C PHE A 233 -2.90 18.96 -3.13
N HIS A 234 -2.31 18.06 -3.91
CA HIS A 234 -0.87 18.04 -4.15
C HIS A 234 -0.40 19.30 -4.88
N LEU A 235 -1.13 19.77 -5.90
CA LEU A 235 -0.84 21.05 -6.55
C LEU A 235 -1.02 22.22 -5.58
N LYS A 236 -2.10 22.21 -4.78
CA LYS A 236 -2.38 23.24 -3.78
C LYS A 236 -1.22 23.34 -2.77
N ASP A 237 -0.59 22.24 -2.38
CA ASP A 237 0.61 22.25 -1.53
C ASP A 237 1.80 22.96 -2.19
N GLN A 238 1.99 22.81 -3.51
CA GLN A 238 3.01 23.56 -4.24
C GLN A 238 2.69 25.06 -4.25
N MET A 239 1.42 25.43 -4.43
CA MET A 239 0.96 26.81 -4.34
C MET A 239 1.18 27.37 -2.92
N ILE A 240 0.88 26.60 -1.86
CA ILE A 240 1.15 26.99 -0.47
C ILE A 240 2.64 27.28 -0.26
N LYS A 241 3.54 26.40 -0.73
CA LYS A 241 4.99 26.61 -0.63
C LYS A 241 5.43 27.90 -1.33
N CYS A 242 4.89 28.18 -2.51
CA CYS A 242 5.15 29.42 -3.23
C CYS A 242 4.63 30.64 -2.46
N GLY A 243 3.37 30.61 -1.99
CA GLY A 243 2.75 31.68 -1.22
C GLY A 243 3.53 32.03 0.05
N LYS A 244 4.02 31.02 0.78
CA LYS A 244 4.89 31.23 1.97
C LYS A 244 6.16 32.02 1.65
N VAL A 245 6.78 31.79 0.49
CA VAL A 245 7.98 32.55 0.06
C VAL A 245 7.61 33.98 -0.36
N LEU A 246 6.42 34.16 -0.94
CA LEU A 246 5.98 35.45 -1.46
C LEU A 246 5.55 36.43 -0.36
N TYR A 247 4.81 35.95 0.63
CA TYR A 247 4.14 36.81 1.62
C TYR A 247 4.53 36.48 3.07
N GLY A 248 5.21 35.36 3.32
CA GLY A 248 5.52 34.89 4.67
C GLY A 248 4.62 33.72 5.10
N GLU A 249 5.05 33.01 6.14
CA GLU A 249 4.29 31.88 6.68
C GLU A 249 3.11 32.38 7.52
N GLY A 250 1.90 31.88 7.22
CA GLY A 250 0.68 32.26 7.93
C GLY A 250 0.04 33.57 7.48
N ALA A 251 0.60 34.27 6.48
CA ALA A 251 0.05 35.51 5.96
C ALA A 251 -1.31 35.32 5.27
N THR A 252 -2.26 36.23 5.52
CA THR A 252 -3.60 36.22 4.90
C THR A 252 -3.50 36.39 3.39
N GLU A 253 -2.60 37.24 2.92
CA GLU A 253 -2.34 37.52 1.51
C GLU A 253 -1.86 36.27 0.76
N ALA A 254 -1.11 35.37 1.42
CA ALA A 254 -0.73 34.09 0.84
C ALA A 254 -1.94 33.18 0.62
N ALA A 255 -2.92 33.22 1.52
CA ALA A 255 -4.14 32.43 1.42
C ALA A 255 -5.06 32.98 0.33
N GLU A 256 -5.25 34.29 0.26
CA GLU A 256 -6.03 34.98 -0.77
C GLU A 256 -5.44 34.74 -2.16
N TRP A 257 -4.13 34.97 -2.34
CA TRP A 257 -3.44 34.72 -3.61
C TRP A 257 -3.58 33.27 -4.06
N ARG A 258 -3.38 32.30 -3.15
CA ARG A 258 -3.57 30.88 -3.48
C ARG A 258 -5.02 30.58 -3.86
N ASN A 259 -5.99 31.11 -3.13
CA ASN A 259 -7.40 30.86 -3.40
C ASN A 259 -7.79 31.43 -4.77
N ALA A 260 -7.31 32.63 -5.13
CA ALA A 260 -7.51 33.21 -6.46
C ALA A 260 -6.95 32.30 -7.56
N LEU A 261 -5.70 31.83 -7.44
CA LEU A 261 -5.11 30.91 -8.42
C LEU A 261 -5.87 29.57 -8.52
N CYS A 262 -6.32 29.01 -7.40
CA CYS A 262 -7.13 27.80 -7.42
C CYS A 262 -8.47 28.02 -8.13
N THR A 263 -9.12 29.16 -7.89
CA THR A 263 -10.37 29.55 -8.57
C THR A 263 -10.14 29.67 -10.07
N THR A 264 -9.14 30.44 -10.50
CA THR A 264 -8.78 30.58 -11.93
C THR A 264 -8.46 29.23 -12.55
N LEU A 265 -7.73 28.36 -11.84
CA LEU A 265 -7.38 27.03 -12.36
C LEU A 265 -8.62 26.17 -12.60
N CYS A 266 -9.59 26.18 -11.70
CA CYS A 266 -10.80 25.37 -11.82
C CYS A 266 -11.82 25.94 -12.81
N GLN A 267 -11.83 27.27 -13.02
CA GLN A 267 -12.79 27.95 -13.89
C GLN A 267 -12.26 28.12 -15.31
N SER A 268 -11.04 28.61 -15.46
CA SER A 268 -10.46 28.97 -16.76
C SER A 268 -9.40 27.99 -17.25
N GLY A 269 -8.80 27.21 -16.35
CA GLY A 269 -7.83 26.17 -16.69
C GLY A 269 -6.36 26.61 -16.54
N PRO A 270 -5.43 25.71 -16.90
CA PRO A 270 -4.03 25.82 -16.47
C PRO A 270 -3.21 26.85 -17.25
N LEU A 271 -3.59 27.14 -18.50
CA LEU A 271 -2.86 28.09 -19.34
C LEU A 271 -2.98 29.52 -18.82
N GLU A 272 -4.15 29.92 -18.34
CA GLU A 272 -4.36 31.25 -17.75
C GLU A 272 -3.51 31.41 -16.49
N VAL A 273 -3.55 30.43 -15.59
CA VAL A 273 -2.76 30.43 -14.35
C VAL A 273 -1.25 30.47 -14.64
N VAL A 274 -0.77 29.67 -15.59
CA VAL A 274 0.65 29.67 -15.98
C VAL A 274 1.07 31.01 -16.58
N THR A 275 0.19 31.66 -17.34
CA THR A 275 0.42 33.00 -17.91
C THR A 275 0.45 34.07 -16.81
N GLU A 276 -0.53 34.05 -15.90
CA GLU A 276 -0.60 34.95 -14.74
C GLU A 276 0.66 34.83 -13.87
N LEU A 277 1.08 33.61 -13.55
CA LEU A 277 2.34 33.36 -12.81
C LEU A 277 3.54 33.93 -13.55
N GLY A 278 3.59 33.80 -14.88
CA GLY A 278 4.67 34.35 -15.71
C GLY A 278 4.73 35.88 -15.66
N LEU A 279 3.59 36.56 -15.77
CA LEU A 279 3.49 38.02 -15.64
C LEU A 279 3.84 38.47 -14.23
N PHE A 280 3.33 37.78 -13.21
CA PHE A 280 3.60 38.07 -11.82
C PHE A 280 5.09 37.92 -11.48
N ALA A 281 5.78 36.93 -12.08
CA ALA A 281 7.22 36.73 -11.90
C ALA A 281 8.07 37.90 -12.42
N LYS A 282 7.63 38.61 -13.47
CA LYS A 282 8.37 39.75 -14.05
C LYS A 282 8.53 40.90 -13.04
N ASN A 283 7.55 41.08 -12.16
CA ASN A 283 7.53 42.14 -11.16
C ASN A 283 8.20 41.73 -9.83
N ARG A 284 8.85 40.57 -9.77
CA ARG A 284 9.51 40.04 -8.57
C ARG A 284 10.98 39.78 -8.83
N ARG A 285 11.79 39.75 -7.76
CA ARG A 285 13.24 39.51 -7.82
C ARG A 285 13.67 38.44 -6.81
N GLY A 286 14.86 37.90 -7.01
CA GLY A 286 15.50 36.93 -6.11
C GLY A 286 14.61 35.71 -5.82
N ARG A 287 14.56 35.33 -4.54
CA ARG A 287 13.86 34.13 -4.05
C ARG A 287 12.37 34.09 -4.42
N LYS A 288 11.69 35.25 -4.44
CA LYS A 288 10.27 35.35 -4.81
C LYS A 288 10.03 34.99 -6.28
N ARG A 289 10.87 35.51 -7.19
CA ARG A 289 10.80 35.17 -8.63
C ARG A 289 11.08 33.67 -8.85
N GLN A 290 12.09 33.13 -8.19
CA GLN A 290 12.45 31.72 -8.29
C GLN A 290 11.32 30.79 -7.81
N ALA A 291 10.63 31.14 -6.72
CA ALA A 291 9.49 30.36 -6.23
C ALA A 291 8.34 30.33 -7.23
N ILE A 292 8.00 31.48 -7.84
CA ILE A 292 6.96 31.55 -8.87
C ILE A 292 7.36 30.73 -10.11
N GLN A 293 8.60 30.88 -10.59
CA GLN A 293 9.09 30.12 -11.75
C GLN A 293 9.13 28.61 -11.48
N THR A 294 9.41 28.20 -10.23
CA THR A 294 9.35 26.79 -9.83
C THR A 294 7.94 26.25 -9.92
N LEU A 295 6.95 26.99 -9.40
CA LEU A 295 5.53 26.62 -9.51
C LEU A 295 5.06 26.60 -10.98
N GLN A 296 5.42 27.64 -11.74
CA GLN A 296 5.11 27.75 -13.16
C GLN A 296 5.69 26.58 -13.96
N GLY A 297 6.96 26.22 -13.74
CA GLY A 297 7.59 25.06 -14.38
C GLY A 297 7.01 23.73 -13.91
N TYR A 298 6.57 23.64 -12.66
CA TYR A 298 5.87 22.48 -12.13
C TYR A 298 4.53 22.24 -12.85
N MET A 299 3.73 23.30 -13.04
CA MET A 299 2.46 23.25 -13.77
C MET A 299 2.66 23.06 -15.28
N GLY A 300 3.63 23.76 -15.87
CA GLY A 300 3.90 23.71 -17.31
C GLY A 300 4.24 22.32 -17.83
N LYS A 301 4.91 21.49 -17.02
CA LYS A 301 5.19 20.08 -17.35
C LYS A 301 3.96 19.16 -17.27
N ARG A 302 2.83 19.67 -16.77
CA ARG A 302 1.64 18.88 -16.40
C ARG A 302 0.34 19.51 -16.91
N LEU A 303 0.40 20.37 -17.93
CA LEU A 303 -0.77 21.12 -18.42
C LEU A 303 -1.94 20.19 -18.78
N GLU A 304 -1.68 19.07 -19.46
CA GLU A 304 -2.69 18.06 -19.80
C GLU A 304 -3.35 17.43 -18.56
N MET A 305 -2.61 17.35 -17.44
CA MET A 305 -3.11 16.79 -16.18
C MET A 305 -3.91 17.80 -15.35
N LEU A 306 -3.97 19.05 -15.81
CA LEU A 306 -4.53 20.20 -15.10
C LEU A 306 -5.74 20.81 -15.79
N ASP A 307 -6.33 20.10 -16.76
CA ASP A 307 -7.57 20.48 -17.42
C ASP A 307 -8.79 20.28 -16.49
N TYR A 308 -8.71 20.91 -15.30
CA TYR A 308 -9.72 20.85 -14.27
C TYR A 308 -11.09 21.34 -14.73
N PRO A 309 -11.22 22.41 -15.55
CA PRO A 309 -12.53 22.81 -16.07
C PRO A 309 -13.22 21.67 -16.82
N ARG A 310 -12.49 20.99 -17.73
CA ARG A 310 -13.03 19.83 -18.45
C ARG A 310 -13.33 18.66 -17.52
N PHE A 311 -12.38 18.29 -16.66
CA PHE A 311 -12.56 17.17 -15.72
C PHE A 311 -13.77 17.38 -14.81
N LEU A 312 -13.96 18.59 -14.30
CA LEU A 312 -15.11 18.93 -13.45
C LEU A 312 -16.42 18.91 -14.25
N ALA A 313 -16.43 19.43 -15.49
CA ALA A 313 -17.59 19.38 -16.37
C ALA A 313 -18.00 17.93 -16.72
N GLU A 314 -17.03 17.03 -16.88
CA GLU A 314 -17.26 15.60 -17.10
C GLU A 314 -17.61 14.83 -15.81
N GLY A 315 -17.51 15.48 -14.63
CA GLY A 315 -17.80 14.89 -13.33
C GLY A 315 -16.68 14.01 -12.76
N PHE A 316 -15.44 14.18 -13.24
CA PHE A 316 -14.28 13.48 -12.71
C PHE A 316 -13.88 14.04 -11.34
N GLN A 317 -13.45 13.12 -10.47
CA GLN A 317 -12.80 13.47 -9.22
C GLN A 317 -11.37 13.94 -9.49
N ILE A 318 -10.98 15.07 -8.90
CA ILE A 318 -9.64 15.65 -9.06
C ILE A 318 -8.72 15.47 -7.83
N GLY A 319 -9.19 14.74 -6.80
CA GLY A 319 -8.43 14.43 -5.59
C GLY A 319 -8.18 12.93 -5.43
N SER A 320 -6.99 12.55 -4.96
CA SER A 320 -6.54 11.15 -4.78
C SER A 320 -6.81 10.62 -3.37
N GLY A 321 -7.78 11.19 -2.64
CA GLY A 321 -8.09 10.86 -1.24
C GLY A 321 -8.15 9.35 -0.94
N PRO A 322 -8.82 8.51 -1.75
CA PRO A 322 -8.80 7.06 -1.58
C PRO A 322 -7.39 6.45 -1.66
N THR A 323 -6.58 6.86 -2.64
CA THR A 323 -5.18 6.39 -2.78
C THR A 323 -4.31 6.85 -1.61
N GLU A 324 -4.44 8.10 -1.18
CA GLU A 324 -3.69 8.64 -0.05
C GLU A 324 -4.08 7.93 1.26
N SER A 325 -5.37 7.63 1.45
CA SER A 325 -5.86 6.87 2.60
C SER A 325 -5.26 5.47 2.65
N GLN A 326 -5.21 4.77 1.51
CA GLN A 326 -4.57 3.46 1.42
C GLN A 326 -3.06 3.56 1.70
N CYS A 327 -2.38 4.55 1.13
CA CYS A 327 -0.96 4.80 1.41
C CYS A 327 -0.70 5.00 2.90
N LYS A 328 -1.53 5.83 3.56
CA LYS A 328 -1.47 6.09 5.01
C LYS A 328 -1.72 4.80 5.81
N SER A 329 -2.72 4.01 5.44
CA SER A 329 -3.04 2.73 6.10
C SER A 329 -1.86 1.74 6.03
N LEU A 330 -1.36 1.45 4.82
CA LEU A 330 -0.19 0.57 4.62
C LEU A 330 1.05 1.09 5.37
N ALA A 331 1.27 2.41 5.35
CA ALA A 331 2.39 3.03 6.04
C ALA A 331 2.23 3.02 7.56
N ALA A 332 1.00 3.01 8.08
CA ALA A 332 0.70 3.22 9.50
C ALA A 332 1.38 2.18 10.39
N ARG A 333 1.47 0.91 9.96
CA ARG A 333 2.15 -0.16 10.69
C ARG A 333 3.64 -0.28 10.35
N LEU A 334 4.02 0.12 9.14
CA LEU A 334 5.39 -0.02 8.63
C LEU A 334 6.32 1.12 9.08
N LYS A 335 5.80 2.34 9.23
CA LYS A 335 6.51 3.53 9.71
C LYS A 335 6.35 3.70 11.22
N GLY A 336 7.32 4.35 11.89
CA GLY A 336 7.24 4.69 13.32
C GLY A 336 8.54 4.43 14.08
N ARG A 337 8.66 5.03 15.27
CA ARG A 337 9.85 4.89 16.13
C ARG A 337 10.12 3.42 16.46
N GLY A 338 11.38 2.99 16.31
CA GLY A 338 11.82 1.62 16.61
C GLY A 338 11.38 0.54 15.62
N ARG A 339 10.59 0.87 14.59
CA ARG A 339 10.14 -0.10 13.58
C ARG A 339 11.23 -0.28 12.53
N ARG A 340 11.68 -1.52 12.37
CA ARG A 340 12.76 -1.91 11.46
C ARG A 340 12.42 -3.27 10.88
N TRP A 341 12.45 -3.37 9.55
CA TRP A 341 11.94 -4.55 8.86
C TRP A 341 13.01 -5.26 8.04
N ASN A 342 12.85 -6.58 7.91
CA ASN A 342 13.49 -7.30 6.81
C ASN A 342 12.65 -7.07 5.55
N PRO A 343 13.25 -7.00 4.35
CA PRO A 343 12.51 -6.78 3.11
C PRO A 343 11.32 -7.73 2.91
N SER A 344 11.53 -9.04 3.13
CA SER A 344 10.46 -10.04 3.01
C SER A 344 9.31 -9.86 4.02
N GLY A 345 9.59 -9.24 5.17
CA GLY A 345 8.57 -8.93 6.16
C GLY A 345 7.68 -7.74 5.76
N ILE A 346 8.19 -6.82 4.93
CA ILE A 346 7.41 -5.70 4.42
C ILE A 346 6.41 -6.20 3.39
N ASP A 347 6.89 -6.92 2.36
CA ASP A 347 6.00 -7.42 1.29
C ASP A 347 4.90 -8.32 1.86
N ALA A 348 5.23 -9.18 2.84
CA ALA A 348 4.24 -10.03 3.50
C ALA A 348 3.19 -9.20 4.27
N HIS A 349 3.61 -8.14 4.96
CA HIS A 349 2.70 -7.27 5.68
C HIS A 349 1.78 -6.49 4.73
N MET A 350 2.34 -5.89 3.67
CA MET A 350 1.55 -5.18 2.67
C MET A 350 0.55 -6.09 1.96
N ALA A 351 0.91 -7.36 1.71
CA ALA A 351 0.00 -8.32 1.10
C ALA A 351 -1.22 -8.63 2.00
N ILE A 352 -1.02 -8.86 3.30
CA ILE A 352 -2.12 -9.06 4.25
C ILE A 352 -2.94 -7.77 4.42
N ASP A 353 -2.29 -6.61 4.46
CA ASP A 353 -2.98 -5.33 4.65
C ASP A 353 -3.86 -4.98 3.44
N CYS A 354 -3.35 -5.17 2.22
CA CYS A 354 -4.16 -5.05 1.01
C CYS A 354 -5.32 -6.04 1.03
N LEU A 355 -5.08 -7.32 1.34
CA LEU A 355 -6.13 -8.34 1.45
C LEU A 355 -7.25 -7.94 2.43
N HIS A 356 -6.88 -7.32 3.56
CA HIS A 356 -7.84 -6.89 4.58
C HIS A 356 -8.70 -5.71 4.13
N HIS A 357 -8.11 -4.75 3.43
CA HIS A 357 -8.78 -3.50 3.04
C HIS A 357 -9.44 -3.53 1.66
N ASN A 358 -9.14 -4.54 0.84
CA ASN A 358 -9.75 -4.73 -0.47
C ASN A 358 -11.15 -5.32 -0.35
N SER A 359 -12.08 -4.84 -1.19
CA SER A 359 -13.49 -5.23 -1.13
C SER A 359 -13.66 -6.75 -1.17
N LYS A 360 -14.35 -7.29 -0.15
CA LYS A 360 -14.70 -8.71 0.01
C LYS A 360 -13.53 -9.70 0.02
N GLN A 361 -12.28 -9.25 -0.08
CA GLN A 361 -11.13 -10.14 -0.23
C GLN A 361 -10.85 -10.95 1.02
N TRP A 362 -10.83 -10.30 2.18
CA TRP A 362 -10.57 -11.00 3.44
C TRP A 362 -11.48 -12.22 3.63
N THR A 363 -12.78 -12.04 3.42
CA THR A 363 -13.80 -13.10 3.54
C THR A 363 -13.66 -14.20 2.48
N THR A 364 -13.24 -13.84 1.26
CA THR A 364 -12.99 -14.84 0.20
C THR A 364 -11.73 -15.66 0.48
N TYR A 365 -10.67 -15.04 1.02
CA TYR A 365 -9.42 -15.74 1.34
C TYR A 365 -9.54 -16.58 2.61
N TRP A 366 -10.33 -16.13 3.58
CA TRP A 366 -10.66 -16.85 4.81
C TRP A 366 -12.14 -17.27 4.82
N PRO A 367 -12.54 -18.24 3.98
CA PRO A 367 -13.94 -18.67 3.94
C PRO A 367 -14.35 -19.26 5.30
N LYS A 368 -15.57 -19.00 5.75
CA LYS A 368 -16.10 -19.67 6.94
C LYS A 368 -16.08 -21.17 6.68
N THR A 369 -15.22 -21.91 7.39
CA THR A 369 -15.29 -23.36 7.38
C THR A 369 -16.61 -23.74 8.05
N PRO A 370 -17.49 -24.54 7.42
CA PRO A 370 -18.66 -25.07 8.10
C PRO A 370 -18.18 -25.74 9.39
N THR A 371 -18.74 -25.34 10.52
CA THR A 371 -18.57 -26.12 11.74
C THR A 371 -19.24 -27.47 11.46
N PRO A 372 -18.53 -28.61 11.59
CA PRO A 372 -19.16 -29.91 11.43
C PRO A 372 -20.28 -30.14 12.44
#